data_AF-T1AC07-F1
#
_entry.id   AF-T1AC07-F1
#
_cell.length_a   1.000
_cell.length_b   1.000
_cell.length_c   1.000
_cell.angle_alpha   90.00
_cell.angle_beta   90.00
_cell.angle_gamma   90.00
#
_symmetry.space_group_name_H-M   'P 1'
#
loop_
_entity.id
_entity.type
_entity.pdbx_description
1 polymer ?
#
loop_
_entity_poly.entity_id
_entity_poly.type
_entity_poly.pdbx_seq_one_letter_code
_entity_poly.pdbx_strand_id
1 'polypeptide(L)'
;MRIASDLDQTRLAGLADVSVGALSNLERGKGSSLKTVVAVVRALGRTDWLEALAPPVTVSPIQMLRAKQKSSRTRVRVRTRDPQPSRVR
;
A
#
# COMPACT_ATOMS: atom_id res chain seq x y z
N MET A 1 -8.24 -11.89 17.47
CA MET A 1 -9.23 -11.18 18.31
C MET A 1 -9.16 -11.73 19.73
N ARG A 2 -9.31 -10.88 20.76
CA ARG A 2 -9.12 -11.22 22.18
C ARG A 2 -9.75 -12.56 22.60
N ILE A 3 -10.99 -12.81 22.20
CA ILE A 3 -11.74 -14.04 22.52
C ILE A 3 -11.03 -15.29 21.97
N ALA A 4 -10.47 -15.21 20.76
CA ALA A 4 -9.71 -16.30 20.17
C ALA A 4 -8.35 -16.54 20.84
N SER A 5 -7.91 -15.62 21.69
CA SER A 5 -6.71 -15.73 22.52
C SER A 5 -7.02 -16.08 23.99
N ASP A 6 -8.28 -16.40 24.32
CA ASP A 6 -8.74 -16.71 25.68
C ASP A 6 -8.37 -15.65 26.74
N LEU A 7 -8.38 -14.38 26.32
CA LEU A 7 -8.13 -13.24 27.21
C LEU A 7 -9.45 -12.57 27.57
N ASP A 8 -9.64 -12.17 28.82
CA ASP A 8 -10.70 -11.22 29.19
C ASP A 8 -10.23 -9.76 28.94
N GLN A 9 -11.16 -8.79 29.00
CA GLN A 9 -10.83 -7.38 28.75
C GLN A 9 -9.85 -6.83 29.78
N THR A 10 -9.96 -7.23 31.05
CA THR A 10 -9.10 -6.75 32.13
C THR A 10 -7.65 -7.20 31.92
N ARG A 11 -7.45 -8.47 31.57
CA ARG A 11 -6.16 -9.09 31.32
C ARG A 11 -5.50 -8.49 30.09
N LEU A 12 -6.24 -8.33 28.98
CA LEU A 12 -5.69 -7.69 27.78
C LEU A 12 -5.36 -6.21 28.02
N ALA A 13 -6.21 -5.49 28.76
CA ALA A 13 -5.96 -4.08 29.10
C ALA A 13 -4.68 -3.93 29.94
N GLY A 14 -4.47 -4.84 30.91
CA GLY A 14 -3.23 -4.90 31.69
C GLY A 14 -2.00 -5.21 30.85
N LEU A 15 -2.09 -6.18 29.94
CA LEU A 15 -0.99 -6.52 29.02
C LEU A 15 -0.64 -5.37 28.06
N ALA A 16 -1.64 -4.58 27.65
CA ALA A 16 -1.46 -3.46 26.74
C ALA A 16 -1.16 -2.13 27.43
N ASP A 17 -1.13 -2.09 28.77
CA ASP A 17 -0.97 -0.86 29.58
C ASP A 17 -1.99 0.23 29.20
N VAL A 18 -3.27 -0.15 29.14
CA VAL A 18 -4.40 0.76 28.85
C VAL A 18 -5.55 0.53 29.81
N SER A 19 -6.47 1.51 29.90
CA SER A 19 -7.68 1.31 30.70
C SER A 19 -8.64 0.31 30.05
N VAL A 20 -9.38 -0.43 30.88
CA VAL A 20 -10.44 -1.34 30.41
C VAL A 20 -11.46 -0.60 29.56
N GLY A 21 -11.81 0.64 29.94
CA GLY A 21 -12.72 1.50 29.18
C GLY A 21 -12.20 1.84 27.77
N ALA A 22 -10.90 2.13 27.63
CA ALA A 22 -10.28 2.40 26.34
C ALA A 22 -10.29 1.17 25.43
N LEU A 23 -9.99 -0.01 25.98
CA LEU A 23 -10.12 -1.28 25.26
C LEU A 23 -11.59 -1.58 24.90
N SER A 24 -12.52 -1.32 25.81
CA SER A 24 -13.97 -1.52 25.61
C SER A 24 -14.54 -0.62 24.52
N ASN A 25 -14.07 0.64 24.41
CA ASN A 25 -14.46 1.55 23.35
C ASN A 25 -13.87 1.12 22.00
N LEU A 26 -12.61 0.67 22.01
CA LEU A 26 -11.96 0.12 20.82
C LEU A 26 -12.70 -1.11 20.29
N GLU A 27 -13.01 -2.10 21.15
CA GLU A 27 -13.73 -3.33 20.75
C GLU A 27 -15.15 -3.05 20.24
N ARG A 28 -15.80 -1.99 20.74
CA ARG A 28 -17.15 -1.59 20.31
C ARG A 28 -17.16 -0.57 19.16
N GLY A 29 -16.01 -0.16 18.64
CA GLY A 29 -15.93 0.83 17.57
C GLY A 29 -16.38 2.25 17.98
N LYS A 30 -16.42 2.57 19.28
CA LYS A 30 -16.80 3.90 19.79
C LYS A 30 -15.67 4.96 19.64
N GLY A 31 -14.57 4.59 18.99
CA GLY A 31 -13.38 5.39 18.85
C GLY A 31 -12.29 5.02 19.86
N SER A 32 -11.04 5.23 19.47
CA SER A 32 -9.87 5.02 20.31
C SER A 32 -8.70 5.84 19.75
N SER A 33 -7.68 6.08 20.58
CA SER A 33 -6.46 6.71 20.08
C SER A 33 -5.65 5.71 19.25
N LEU A 34 -4.87 6.19 18.28
CA LEU A 34 -3.93 5.33 17.54
C LEU A 34 -2.95 4.62 18.48
N LYS A 35 -2.50 5.30 19.55
CA LYS A 35 -1.64 4.72 20.58
C LYS A 35 -2.29 3.48 21.22
N THR A 36 -3.56 3.57 21.60
CA THR A 36 -4.32 2.45 22.19
C THR A 36 -4.46 1.29 21.21
N VAL A 37 -4.75 1.58 19.93
CA VAL A 37 -4.79 0.55 18.87
C VAL A 37 -3.45 -0.19 18.77
N VAL A 38 -2.35 0.56 18.65
CA VAL A 38 -1.00 -0.02 18.51
C VAL A 38 -0.62 -0.85 19.75
N ALA A 39 -0.91 -0.36 20.95
CA ALA A 39 -0.61 -1.07 22.19
C ALA A 39 -1.36 -2.41 22.29
N VAL A 40 -2.66 -2.41 21.99
CA VAL A 40 -3.50 -3.63 22.01
C VAL A 40 -3.05 -4.63 20.95
N VAL A 41 -2.76 -4.18 19.73
CA VAL A 41 -2.30 -5.05 18.65
C VAL A 41 -0.94 -5.69 18.96
N ARG A 42 -0.02 -4.94 19.61
CA ARG A 42 1.25 -5.49 20.10
C ARG A 42 1.05 -6.52 21.22
N ALA A 43 0.20 -6.22 22.20
CA ALA A 43 -0.12 -7.16 23.29
C ALA A 43 -0.75 -8.46 22.77
N LEU A 44 -1.48 -8.41 21.65
CA LEU A 44 -2.04 -9.58 20.97
C LEU A 44 -1.04 -10.32 20.07
N GLY A 45 0.18 -9.80 19.88
CA GLY A 45 1.15 -10.37 18.92
C GLY A 45 0.62 -10.35 17.49
N ARG A 46 -0.11 -9.30 17.10
CA ARG A 46 -0.78 -9.16 15.81
C ARG A 46 -0.35 -7.93 15.02
N THR A 47 0.92 -7.55 15.14
CA THR A 47 1.47 -6.37 14.46
C THR A 47 1.38 -6.47 12.93
N ASP A 48 1.27 -7.67 12.37
CA ASP A 48 0.99 -7.94 10.96
C ASP A 48 -0.29 -7.24 10.48
N TRP A 49 -1.30 -7.06 11.34
CA TRP A 49 -2.50 -6.31 10.97
C TRP A 49 -2.22 -4.85 10.62
N LEU A 50 -1.14 -4.27 11.16
CA LEU A 50 -0.76 -2.91 10.83
C LEU A 50 -0.23 -2.79 9.39
N GLU A 51 0.25 -3.87 8.80
CA GLU A 51 0.68 -3.88 7.40
C GLU A 51 -0.49 -3.65 6.44
N ALA A 52 -1.71 -4.01 6.83
CA ALA A 52 -2.90 -3.74 6.04
C ALA A 52 -3.22 -2.23 5.92
N LEU A 53 -2.65 -1.38 6.79
CA LEU A 53 -2.74 0.07 6.67
C LEU A 53 -1.73 0.65 5.67
N ALA A 54 -0.72 -0.13 5.27
CA ALA A 54 0.26 0.34 4.31
C ALA A 54 -0.41 0.55 2.94
N PRO A 55 -0.15 1.68 2.26
CA PRO A 55 -0.67 1.88 0.92
C PRO A 55 -0.07 0.83 -0.03
N PRO A 56 -0.85 0.32 -1.01
CA PRO A 56 -0.31 -0.58 -2.02
C PRO A 56 0.78 0.15 -2.80
N VAL A 57 1.91 -0.54 -3.06
CA VAL A 57 2.97 -0.02 -3.92
C VAL A 57 2.48 -0.08 -5.37
N THR A 58 1.88 1.01 -5.84
CA THR A 58 1.21 1.07 -7.15
C THR A 58 2.16 1.28 -8.32
N VAL A 59 3.40 1.73 -8.09
CA VAL A 59 4.33 2.06 -9.19
C VAL A 59 5.74 1.62 -8.85
N SER A 60 6.34 0.80 -9.71
CA SER A 60 7.76 0.45 -9.65
C SER A 60 8.57 1.44 -10.50
N PRO A 61 9.45 2.27 -9.90
CA PRO A 61 10.29 3.21 -10.64
C PRO A 61 11.14 2.53 -11.72
N ILE A 62 11.62 1.30 -11.48
CA ILE A 62 12.36 0.49 -12.46
C ILE A 62 11.49 0.15 -13.67
N GLN A 63 10.22 -0.23 -13.45
CA GLN A 63 9.31 -0.52 -14.55
C GLN A 63 8.99 0.73 -15.36
N MET A 64 8.83 1.90 -14.72
CA MET A 64 8.66 3.17 -15.41
C MET A 64 9.87 3.53 -16.29
N LEU A 65 11.09 3.33 -15.78
CA LEU A 65 12.32 3.55 -16.54
C LEU A 65 12.40 2.62 -17.77
N ARG A 66 12.09 1.33 -17.60
CA ARG A 66 12.06 0.35 -18.70
C ARG A 66 11.01 0.70 -19.75
N ALA A 67 9.82 1.14 -19.33
CA ALA A 67 8.75 1.58 -20.24
C ALA A 67 9.17 2.81 -21.06
N LYS A 68 9.84 3.79 -20.42
CA LYS A 68 10.34 4.99 -21.10
C LYS A 68 11.42 4.67 -22.14
N GLN A 69 12.31 3.72 -21.86
CA GLN A 69 13.34 3.26 -22.81
C GLN A 69 12.78 2.50 -24.02
N LYS A 70 11.65 1.80 -23.88
CA LYS A 70 10.99 1.10 -25.00
C LYS A 70 10.29 2.06 -25.98
N SER A 71 9.75 3.18 -25.49
CA SER A 71 9.02 4.16 -26.32
C SER A 71 9.93 4.98 -27.23
N SER A 72 11.19 5.23 -26.85
CA SER A 72 12.08 6.15 -27.57
C SER A 72 12.74 5.61 -28.85
N ARG A 73 12.28 4.48 -29.41
CA ARG A 73 13.00 3.78 -30.50
C ARG A 73 12.26 3.61 -31.83
N THR A 74 11.17 4.33 -32.08
CA THR A 74 10.60 4.38 -33.43
C THR A 74 11.45 5.33 -34.29
N ARG A 75 12.54 4.82 -34.87
CA ARG A 75 13.24 5.50 -35.97
C ARG A 75 12.31 5.54 -37.18
N VAL A 76 11.65 6.67 -37.40
CA VAL A 76 10.93 6.93 -38.64
C VAL A 76 11.98 7.07 -39.75
N ARG A 77 12.11 6.05 -40.61
CA ARG A 77 12.87 6.18 -41.86
C ARG A 77 12.10 7.12 -42.78
N VAL A 78 12.59 8.35 -42.94
CA VAL A 78 12.14 9.24 -44.00
C VAL A 78 12.51 8.58 -45.33
N ARG A 79 11.50 8.15 -46.09
CA ARG A 79 11.70 7.75 -47.48
C ARG A 79 11.84 9.02 -48.30
N THR A 80 13.06 9.32 -48.74
CA THR A 80 13.30 10.38 -49.73
C THR A 80 12.55 9.99 -51.00
N ARG A 81 11.63 10.85 -51.44
CA ARG A 81 10.87 10.68 -52.69
C ARG A 81 11.86 10.86 -53.86
N ASP A 82 12.01 9.85 -54.70
CA ASP A 82 12.78 9.96 -55.94
C ASP A 82 12.21 11.06 -56.84
N PRO A 83 13.05 11.92 -57.45
CA PRO A 83 12.59 12.91 -58.42
C PRO A 83 12.20 12.22 -59.73
N GLN A 84 10.92 12.32 -60.10
CA GLN A 84 10.37 11.85 -61.39
C GLN A 84 11.05 12.59 -62.56
N PRO A 85 11.58 11.90 -63.59
CA PRO A 85 12.10 12.56 -64.78
C PRO A 85 10.94 13.06 -65.64
N SER A 86 10.99 14.34 -65.98
CA SER A 86 10.09 15.01 -66.92
C SER A 86 10.16 14.34 -68.30
N ARG A 87 9.03 13.86 -68.81
CA ARG A 87 8.90 13.52 -70.23
C ARG A 87 8.34 14.73 -70.98
N VAL A 88 9.16 15.22 -71.89
CA VAL A 88 8.87 16.26 -72.87
C VAL A 88 8.45 15.59 -74.18
N ARG A 89 7.42 16.16 -74.79
CA ARG A 89 6.79 15.91 -76.11
C ARG A 89 5.71 14.84 -76.16
#